data_AF-A0A734D4L3-F1
#
_entry.id   AF-A0A734D4L3-F1
#
_cell.length_a   1.000
_cell.length_b   1.000
_cell.length_c   1.000
_cell.angle_alpha   90.00
_cell.angle_beta   90.00
_cell.angle_gamma   90.00
#
_symmetry.space_group_name_H-M   'P 1'
#
loop_
_entity.id
_entity.type
_entity.pdbx_description
1 polymer ?
#
loop_
_entity_poly.entity_id
_entity_poly.type
_entity_poly.pdbx_seq_one_letter_code
_entity_poly.pdbx_strand_id
1 'polypeptide(L)' 'MRLNKLIILKNNTLVREVPFKDGLNLIINKRTSGKDSGNSVGKSTLSRVLDYLFMSSGHDI' A
#
# COMPACT_ATOMS: atom_id res chain seq x y z
N MET A 1 15.45 1.56 -10.46
CA MET A 1 14.42 0.56 -10.10
C MET A 1 13.04 1.22 -10.19
N ARG A 2 12.04 0.58 -10.79
CA ARG A 2 10.68 1.13 -10.98
C ARG A 2 9.64 0.20 -10.36
N LEU A 3 8.73 0.76 -9.56
CA LEU A 3 7.52 0.09 -9.12
C LEU A 3 6.51 0.09 -10.27
N ASN A 4 6.13 -1.08 -10.77
CA ASN A 4 5.19 -1.20 -11.89
C ASN A 4 3.75 -1.36 -11.40
N LYS A 5 3.51 -2.24 -10.42
CA LYS A 5 2.19 -2.47 -9.83
C LYS A 5 2.27 -3.11 -8.43
N LEU A 6 1.23 -2.93 -7.64
CA LEU A 6 0.93 -3.69 -6.43
C LEU A 6 -0.15 -4.73 -6.74
N ILE A 7 0.13 -6.00 -6.47
CA ILE A 7 -0.85 -7.08 -6.54
C ILE A 7 -1.15 -7.59 -5.12
N ILE A 8 -2.42 -7.68 -4.78
CA ILE A 8 -2.90 -8.29 -3.53
C ILE A 8 -3.62 -9.58 -3.90
N LEU A 9 -3.12 -10.70 -3.38
CA LEU A 9 -3.71 -12.02 -3.54
C LEU A 9 -4.28 -12.49 -2.20
N LYS A 10 -5.40 -13.21 -2.24
CA LYS A 10 -5.95 -13.96 -1.10
C LYS A 10 -6.28 -15.36 -1.58
N ASN A 11 -5.68 -16.37 -0.97
CA ASN A 11 -5.85 -17.78 -1.37
C ASN A 11 -5.61 -17.97 -2.88
N ASN A 12 -4.47 -17.44 -3.37
CA ASN A 12 -4.08 -17.43 -4.79
C ASN A 12 -5.06 -16.71 -5.75
N THR A 13 -6.11 -16.08 -5.24
CA THR A 13 -7.07 -15.32 -6.03
C THR A 13 -6.72 -13.84 -6.01
N LEU A 14 -6.77 -13.19 -7.17
CA LEU A 14 -6.52 -11.76 -7.30
C LEU A 14 -7.62 -10.94 -6.61
N VAL A 15 -7.25 -10.21 -5.55
CA VAL A 15 -8.16 -9.31 -4.81
C VAL A 15 -8.05 -7.89 -5.34
N ARG A 16 -6.83 -7.44 -5.66
CA ARG A 16 -6.59 -6.10 -6.18
C ARG A 16 -5.30 -6.04 -7.00
N GLU A 17 -5.36 -5.30 -8.11
CA GLU A 17 -4.19 -4.84 -8.84
C GLU A 17 -4.21 -3.31 -8.86
N VAL A 18 -3.09 -2.68 -8.48
CA VAL A 18 -2.91 -1.22 -8.53
C VAL A 18 -1.67 -0.92 -9.38
N PRO A 19 -1.83 -0.46 -10.63
CA PRO A 19 -0.71 -0.02 -11.43
C PRO A 19 -0.16 1.31 -10.90
N PHE A 20 1.16 1.43 -10.85
CA PHE A 20 1.83 2.69 -10.53
C PHE A 20 2.04 3.50 -11.82
N LYS A 21 1.76 4.80 -11.72
CA LYS A 21 1.97 5.75 -12.82
C LYS A 21 3.32 6.44 -12.67
N ASP A 22 3.85 6.96 -13.78
CA ASP A 22 5.01 7.84 -13.73
C ASP A 22 4.65 9.16 -13.00
N GLY A 23 5.59 9.66 -12.19
CA GLY A 23 5.37 10.81 -11.33
C GLY A 23 4.83 10.45 -9.95
N LEU A 24 3.84 11.21 -9.46
CA LEU A 24 3.35 11.13 -8.09
C LEU A 24 2.15 10.17 -7.95
N ASN A 25 2.30 9.14 -7.12
CA ASN A 25 1.21 8.24 -6.74
C ASN A 25 0.81 8.53 -5.29
N LEU A 26 -0.48 8.78 -5.03
CA LEU A 26 -0.98 9.14 -3.70
C LEU A 26 -1.84 8.02 -3.10
N ILE A 27 -1.47 7.58 -1.90
CA ILE A 27 -2.26 6.62 -1.10
C ILE A 27 -3.17 7.42 -0.17
N ILE A 28 -4.44 7.56 -0.56
CA ILE A 28 -5.44 8.32 0.19
C ILE A 28 -6.49 7.40 0.83
N ASN A 29 -7.11 7.87 1.91
CA ASN A 29 -8.28 7.21 2.48
C ASN A 29 -9.55 7.69 1.77
N LYS A 30 -10.46 6.77 1.43
CA LYS A 30 -11.78 7.15 0.91
C LYS A 30 -12.60 7.68 2.09
N ARG A 31 -12.98 8.96 2.06
CA ARG A 31 -13.94 9.51 3.03
C ARG A 31 -15.32 8.93 2.71
N THR A 32 -15.77 7.95 3.47
CA THR A 32 -17.19 7.57 3.49
C THR A 32 -17.91 8.59 4.36
N SER A 33 -18.81 9.36 3.74
CA SER A 33 -19.66 10.37 4.39
C SER A 33 -20.18 9.88 5.75
N GLY A 34 -19.70 10.49 6.83
CA GLY A 34 -20.25 10.33 8.19
C GLY A 34 -19.39 9.60 9.22
N LYS A 35 -18.18 9.11 8.91
CA LYS A 35 -17.24 8.61 9.93
C LYS A 35 -15.91 9.32 9.86
N ASP A 36 -15.48 9.84 11.00
CA ASP A 36 -14.21 10.54 11.17
C ASP A 36 -13.08 9.74 10.54
N SER A 37 -12.30 10.41 9.71
CA SER A 37 -11.13 9.83 9.08
C SER A 37 -10.09 9.55 10.17
N GLY A 38 -10.20 8.38 10.80
CA GLY A 38 -9.32 7.99 11.88
C GLY A 38 -7.90 7.75 11.38
N ASN A 39 -6.93 8.13 12.21
CA ASN A 39 -5.61 7.51 12.18
C ASN A 39 -5.76 5.97 12.27
N SER A 40 -4.74 5.22 11.82
CA SER A 40 -4.72 3.74 11.85
C SER A 40 -5.62 2.97 10.88
N VAL A 41 -6.15 3.57 9.81
CA VAL A 41 -6.85 2.86 8.71
C VAL A 41 -5.93 2.05 7.77
N GLY A 42 -4.69 1.75 8.17
CA GLY A 42 -3.76 0.92 7.39
C GLY A 42 -2.93 1.63 6.30
N LYS A 43 -2.97 2.96 6.21
CA LYS A 43 -2.13 3.72 5.25
C LYS A 43 -0.63 3.46 5.46
N SER A 44 -0.18 3.51 6.72
CA SER A 44 1.21 3.24 7.11
C SER A 44 1.61 1.77 6.96
N THR A 45 0.65 0.85 6.86
CA THR A 45 0.94 -0.57 6.60
C THR A 45 1.49 -0.74 5.19
N LEU A 46 0.93 -0.04 4.20
CA LEU A 46 1.43 -0.12 2.84
C LEU A 46 2.82 0.49 2.69
N SER A 47 3.11 1.62 3.37
CA SER A 47 4.46 2.20 3.34
C SER A 47 5.49 1.24 3.95
N ARG A 48 5.19 0.62 5.10
CA ARG A 48 6.09 -0.37 5.73
C ARG A 48 6.35 -1.61 4.88
N VAL A 49 5.34 -2.09 4.14
CA VAL A 49 5.52 -3.22 3.21
C VAL A 49 6.48 -2.84 2.09
N LEU A 50 6.39 -1.61 1.57
CA LEU A 50 7.34 -1.13 0.56
C LEU A 50 8.74 -1.00 1.15
N ASP A 51 8.87 -0.43 2.36
CA ASP A 51 10.15 -0.31 3.04
C ASP A 51 10.81 -1.69 3.27
N TYR A 52 10.04 -2.69 3.70
CA TYR A 52 10.52 -4.08 3.84
C TYR A 52 11.04 -4.65 2.51
N LEU A 53 10.23 -4.55 1.46
CA LEU A 53 10.52 -5.18 0.17
C LEU A 53 11.73 -4.57 -0.54
N PHE A 54 12.06 -3.31 -0.26
CA PHE A 54 13.06 -2.57 -1.03
C PHE A 54 14.25 -2.06 -0.22
N MET A 55 14.17 -1.95 1.10
CA MET A 55 15.19 -1.24 1.90
C MET A 55 15.59 -1.91 3.22
N SER A 56 14.90 -2.97 3.67
CA SER A 56 15.18 -3.59 4.98
C SER A 56 15.71 -5.03 4.84
N SER A 57 16.73 -5.35 5.64
CA SER A 57 16.93 -6.73 6.08
C SER A 57 15.89 -7.03 7.16
N GLY A 58 15.39 -8.26 7.27
CA GLY A 58 14.30 -8.61 8.20
C GLY A 58 14.59 -8.41 9.71
N HIS A 59 15.72 -7.79 10.07
CA HIS A 59 16.05 -7.33 11.42
C HIS A 59 15.52 -5.92 11.76
N ASP A 60 15.10 -5.12 10.77
CA ASP A 60 14.74 -3.70 10.95
C ASP A 60 13.21 -3.44 11.00
N ILE A 61 12.41 -4.47 11.24
CA ILE A 61 10.92 -4.44 11.32
C ILE A 61 10.45 -5.02 12.63
#